data_AF-A0A7Z6Y1C3-F1
#
_entry.id   AF-A0A7Z6Y1C3-F1
#
_cell.length_a   1.000
_cell.length_b   1.000
_cell.length_c   1.000
_cell.angle_alpha   90.00
_cell.angle_beta   90.00
_cell.angle_gamma   90.00
#
_symmetry.space_group_name_H-M   'P 1'
#
loop_
_entity.id
_entity.type
_entity.pdbx_description
1 polymer ?
#
loop_
_entity_poly.entity_id
_entity_poly.type
_entity_poly.pdbx_seq_one_letter_code
_entity_poly.pdbx_strand_id
1 'polypeptide(L)'
;MAIHLGVNNLQRIVDELVPHYGADCPIAVVHRASWPDQDWAVGTLADIHEKVQAKGFRRTALILVGRVLADDTFSESSLYRAGHAHLFRPS
;
A
#
# COMPACT_ATOMS: atom_id res chain seq x y z
N MET A 1 -6.13 2.27 -3.11
CA MET A 1 -6.70 0.95 -3.48
C MET A 1 -5.95 -0.15 -2.74
N ALA A 2 -6.63 -1.23 -2.35
CA ALA A 2 -6.02 -2.36 -1.67
C ALA A 2 -6.35 -3.68 -2.41
N ILE A 3 -5.33 -4.48 -2.71
CA ILE A 3 -5.46 -5.77 -3.40
C ILE A 3 -4.89 -6.86 -2.50
N HIS A 4 -5.69 -7.91 -2.27
CA HIS A 4 -5.34 -9.05 -1.42
C HIS A 4 -4.93 -10.24 -2.29
N LEU A 5 -4.01 -11.07 -1.79
CA LEU A 5 -3.61 -12.35 -2.42
C LEU A 5 -2.99 -12.20 -3.83
N GLY A 6 -2.56 -10.99 -4.21
CA GLY A 6 -2.12 -10.68 -5.57
C GLY A 6 -0.63 -10.89 -5.86
N VAL A 7 0.21 -11.20 -4.86
CA VAL A 7 1.68 -11.12 -5.00
C VAL A 7 2.28 -12.03 -6.09
N ASN A 8 1.69 -13.20 -6.31
CA ASN A 8 2.13 -14.10 -7.39
C ASN A 8 1.83 -13.56 -8.80
N ASN A 9 0.89 -12.62 -8.89
CA ASN A 9 0.46 -11.98 -10.13
C ASN A 9 0.89 -10.51 -10.17
N LEU A 10 1.91 -10.12 -9.39
CA LEU A 10 2.31 -8.72 -9.23
C LEU A 10 2.61 -8.04 -10.57
N GLN A 11 3.30 -8.72 -11.49
CA GLN A 11 3.58 -8.17 -12.81
C GLN A 11 2.30 -7.84 -13.58
N ARG A 12 1.35 -8.78 -13.65
CA ARG A 12 0.05 -8.54 -14.31
C ARG A 12 -0.71 -7.39 -13.66
N ILE A 13 -0.70 -7.30 -12.33
CA ILE A 13 -1.33 -6.19 -11.60
C ILE A 13 -0.67 -4.87 -12.00
N VAL A 14 0.66 -4.81 -12.05
CA VAL A 14 1.39 -3.60 -12.51
C VAL A 14 0.96 -3.24 -13.94
N ASP A 15 0.98 -4.19 -14.87
CA ASP A 15 0.64 -3.97 -16.27
C ASP A 15 -0.80 -3.44 -16.44
N GLU A 16 -1.75 -3.94 -15.63
CA GLU A 16 -3.14 -3.46 -15.61
C GLU A 16 -3.29 -2.06 -15.02
N LEU A 17 -2.43 -1.68 -14.07
CA LEU A 17 -2.57 -0.41 -13.35
C LEU A 17 -1.80 0.74 -13.98
N VAL A 18 -0.67 0.48 -14.63
CA VAL A 18 0.18 1.52 -15.25
C VAL A 18 -0.61 2.44 -16.21
N PRO A 19 -1.49 1.94 -17.10
CA PRO A 19 -2.28 2.80 -17.99
C PRO A 19 -3.23 3.77 -17.27
N HIS A 20 -3.61 3.48 -16.03
CA HIS A 20 -4.58 4.26 -15.26
C HIS A 20 -3.95 5.14 -14.19
N TYR A 21 -2.83 4.73 -13.63
CA TYR A 21 -2.21 5.38 -12.46
C TYR A 21 -0.85 6.05 -12.77
N GLY A 22 -0.22 5.68 -13.90
CA GLY A 22 1.13 6.09 -14.26
C GLY A 22 2.19 5.20 -13.62
N ALA A 23 3.32 5.01 -14.32
CA ALA A 23 4.43 4.18 -13.84
C ALA A 23 5.07 4.72 -12.54
N ASP A 24 4.95 6.03 -12.31
CA ASP A 24 5.40 6.72 -11.12
C ASP A 24 4.45 6.60 -9.91
N CYS A 25 3.29 5.93 -10.08
CA CYS A 25 2.32 5.80 -9.00
C CYS A 25 2.90 5.01 -7.82
N PRO A 26 2.84 5.56 -6.58
CA PRO A 26 3.30 4.86 -5.39
C PRO A 26 2.54 3.57 -5.10
N ILE A 27 3.28 2.57 -4.67
CA ILE A 27 2.79 1.24 -4.30
C ILE A 27 3.61 0.68 -3.13
N ALA A 28 2.92 -0.01 -2.23
CA ALA A 28 3.51 -0.78 -1.15
C ALA A 28 3.01 -2.23 -1.20
N VAL A 29 3.92 -3.19 -1.02
CA VAL A 29 3.60 -4.61 -0.87
C VAL A 29 4.02 -5.05 0.52
N VAL A 30 3.04 -5.33 1.37
CA VAL A 30 3.23 -5.69 2.78
C VAL A 30 3.07 -7.19 2.94
N HIS A 31 4.16 -7.89 3.24
CA HIS A 31 4.21 -9.33 3.48
C HIS A 31 3.83 -9.64 4.94
N ARG A 32 2.85 -10.54 5.13
CA ARG A 32 2.34 -10.98 6.45
C ARG A 32 2.06 -9.81 7.39
N ALA A 33 1.22 -8.89 6.92
CA ALA A 33 0.81 -7.74 7.71
C ALA A 33 0.34 -8.15 9.12
N SER A 34 0.80 -7.42 10.13
CA SER A 34 0.52 -7.62 11.56
C SER A 34 1.11 -8.89 12.19
N TRP A 35 1.91 -9.68 11.47
CA TRP A 35 2.64 -10.81 12.03
C TRP A 35 3.97 -10.35 12.63
N PRO A 36 4.58 -11.11 13.56
CA PRO A 36 5.88 -10.74 14.15
C PRO A 36 7.01 -10.57 13.11
N ASP A 37 6.90 -11.27 11.99
CA ASP A 37 7.86 -11.29 10.90
C ASP A 37 7.30 -10.65 9.62
N GLN A 38 6.47 -9.61 9.81
CA GLN A 38 6.06 -8.68 8.76
C GLN A 38 7.28 -8.04 8.09
N ASP A 39 7.22 -7.89 6.77
CA ASP A 39 8.16 -7.08 6.00
C ASP A 39 7.41 -6.35 4.87
N TRP A 40 7.99 -5.33 4.26
CA TRP A 40 7.37 -4.57 3.16
C TRP A 40 8.37 -4.11 2.10
N ALA A 41 7.89 -3.96 0.87
CA ALA A 41 8.56 -3.27 -0.22
C ALA A 41 7.75 -2.02 -0.59
N VAL A 42 8.40 -0.87 -0.71
CA VAL A 42 7.77 0.39 -1.13
C VAL A 42 8.50 0.93 -2.36
N GLY A 43 7.75 1.47 -3.30
CA GLY A 43 8.27 1.98 -4.55
C GLY A 43 7.18 2.54 -5.44
N THR A 44 7.40 2.42 -6.73
CA THR A 44 6.47 2.85 -7.78
C THR A 44 6.03 1.65 -8.60
N LEU A 45 4.97 1.80 -9.39
CA LEU A 45 4.57 0.74 -10.32
C LEU A 45 5.71 0.33 -11.27
N ALA A 46 6.67 1.23 -11.54
CA ALA A 46 7.84 0.94 -12.37
C ALA A 46 8.86 -0.02 -11.73
N ASP A 47 9.05 0.00 -10.40
CA ASP A 47 10.18 -0.67 -9.73
C ASP A 47 9.78 -1.73 -8.69
N ILE A 48 8.49 -1.81 -8.34
CA ILE A 48 8.02 -2.64 -7.24
C ILE A 48 8.26 -4.13 -7.46
N HIS A 49 8.20 -4.59 -8.71
CA HIS A 49 8.37 -6.00 -9.03
C HIS A 49 9.77 -6.49 -8.64
N GLU A 50 10.81 -5.73 -9.01
CA GLU A 50 12.20 -6.05 -8.67
C GLU A 50 12.43 -6.05 -7.16
N LYS A 51 11.89 -5.04 -6.46
CA LYS A 51 12.00 -4.92 -5.00
C LYS A 51 11.35 -6.10 -4.27
N VAL A 52 10.18 -6.55 -4.74
CA VAL A 52 9.47 -7.69 -4.16
C VAL A 52 10.21 -9.01 -4.42
N GLN A 53 10.78 -9.19 -5.62
CA GLN A 53 11.59 -10.36 -5.95
C GLN A 53 12.87 -10.44 -5.10
N ALA A 54 13.56 -9.32 -4.92
CA ALA A 54 14.77 -9.26 -4.08
C ALA A 54 14.50 -9.67 -2.63
N LYS A 55 13.28 -9.44 -2.13
CA LYS A 55 12.85 -9.86 -0.79
C LYS A 55 12.25 -11.27 -0.73
N GLY A 56 12.03 -11.92 -1.87
CA GLY A 56 11.49 -13.27 -1.92
C GLY A 56 10.07 -13.40 -1.37
N PHE A 57 9.22 -12.37 -1.48
CA PHE A 57 7.83 -12.47 -1.03
C PHE A 57 7.02 -13.34 -1.99
N ARG A 58 6.47 -14.46 -1.50
CA ARG A 58 5.77 -15.45 -2.36
C ARG A 58 4.29 -15.62 -2.05
N ARG A 59 3.83 -15.24 -0.86
CA ARG A 59 2.45 -15.49 -0.37
C ARG A 59 2.05 -14.43 0.63
N THR A 60 0.77 -14.35 0.97
CA THR A 60 0.26 -13.51 2.09
C THR A 60 0.79 -12.08 2.03
N ALA A 61 0.45 -11.37 0.96
CA ALA A 61 0.78 -9.95 0.85
C ALA A 61 -0.48 -9.11 0.64
N LEU A 62 -0.47 -7.93 1.25
CA LEU A 62 -1.38 -6.83 1.00
C LEU A 62 -0.68 -5.84 0.08
N ILE A 63 -1.29 -5.55 -1.07
CA ILE A 63 -0.77 -4.58 -2.03
C ILE A 63 -1.61 -3.30 -1.91
N LEU A 64 -0.95 -2.19 -1.57
CA LEU A 64 -1.56 -0.87 -1.47
C LEU A 64 -1.06 -0.01 -2.63
N VAL A 65 -1.98 0.57 -3.40
CA VAL A 65 -1.63 1.42 -4.55
C VAL A 65 -2.33 2.77 -4.41
N GLY A 66 -1.57 3.84 -4.63
CA GLY A 66 -2.12 5.17 -4.80
C GLY A 66 -1.25 6.29 -4.23
N ARG A 67 -1.57 7.51 -4.67
CA ARG A 67 -0.87 8.75 -4.28
C ARG A 67 -0.91 9.05 -2.77
N VAL A 68 -1.83 8.43 -2.03
CA VAL A 68 -1.86 8.47 -0.55
C VAL A 68 -0.58 7.95 0.10
N LEU A 69 0.22 7.14 -0.60
CA LEU A 69 1.51 6.64 -0.13
C LEU A 69 2.68 7.58 -0.47
N ALA A 70 2.44 8.70 -1.15
CA ALA A 70 3.47 9.70 -1.40
C ALA A 70 3.85 10.43 -0.11
N ASP A 71 5.10 10.87 -0.01
CA ASP A 71 5.69 11.55 1.15
C ASP A 71 5.21 13.00 1.34
N ASP A 72 4.10 13.37 0.70
CA ASP A 72 3.51 14.70 0.85
C ASP A 72 2.99 14.88 2.27
N THR A 73 3.16 16.10 2.80
CA THR A 73 2.74 16.49 4.15
C THR A 73 1.24 16.23 4.33
N PHE A 74 0.90 15.08 4.89
CA PHE A 74 -0.49 14.76 5.22
C PHE A 74 -0.93 15.63 6.39
N SER A 75 -2.04 16.36 6.20
CA SER A 75 -2.77 16.91 7.34
C SER A 75 -3.20 15.73 8.21
N GLU A 76 -2.95 15.80 9.53
CA GLU A 76 -3.40 14.76 10.47
C GLU A 76 -4.89 14.48 10.27
N SER A 77 -5.27 13.20 10.35
CA SER A 77 -6.65 12.80 10.20
C SER A 77 -7.52 13.45 11.28
N SER A 78 -8.49 14.25 10.85
CA SER A 78 -9.48 14.87 11.74
C SER A 78 -10.25 13.84 12.60
N LEU A 79 -10.26 12.56 12.22
CA LEU A 79 -10.91 11.47 12.94
C LEU A 79 -10.37 11.26 14.36
N TYR A 80 -9.09 11.58 14.61
CA TYR A 80 -8.45 11.45 15.93
C TYR A 80 -8.15 12.79 16.58
N ARG A 81 -8.55 13.90 15.96
CA ARG A 81 -8.38 15.23 16.55
C ARG A 81 -9.21 15.28 17.83
N ALA A 82 -8.58 15.58 18.97
CA ALA A 82 -9.25 15.59 20.28
C ALA A 82 -10.50 16.50 20.34
N GLY A 83 -10.59 17.52 19.48
CA GLY A 83 -11.75 18.39 19.33
C GLY A 83 -12.74 17.99 18.22
N HIS A 84 -12.73 16.74 17.76
CA HIS A 84 -13.69 16.22 16.78
C HIS A 84 -14.85 15.56 17.53
N ALA A 85 -16.05 16.13 17.40
CA ALA A 85 -17.26 15.56 17.99
C ALA A 85 -17.62 14.27 17.24
N HIS A 86 -17.48 13.12 17.90
CA HIS A 86 -17.96 11.85 17.35
C HIS A 86 -19.49 11.82 17.38
N LEU A 87 -20.12 11.79 16.20
CA LEU A 87 -21.58 11.70 16.08
C LEU A 87 -22.19 10.50 16.83
N PHE A 88 -21.42 9.44 17.08
CA PHE A 88 -21.91 8.18 17.68
C PHE A 88 -21.12 7.69 18.91
N ARG A 89 -20.24 8.52 19.48
CA ARG A 89 -19.53 8.18 20.73
C ARG A 89 -19.56 9.40 21.65
N PRO A 90 -20.38 9.39 22.71
CA PRO A 90 -20.29 10.39 23.77
C PRO A 90 -18.90 10.32 24.42
N SER A 91 -18.37 11.49 24.78
CA SER A 91 -17.12 11.65 25.55
C SER A 91 -17.16 10.92 26.88
#